data_AF-B2FRH9-F1
#
_entry.id   AF-B2FRH9-F1
#
_cell.length_a   1.000
_cell.length_b   1.000
_cell.length_c   1.000
_cell.angle_alpha   90.00
_cell.angle_beta   90.00
_cell.angle_gamma   90.00
#
_symmetry.space_group_name_H-M   'P 1'
#
loop_
_entity.id
_entity.type
_entity.pdbx_description
1 polymer ?
#
loop_
_entity_poly.entity_id
_entity_poly.type
_entity_poly.pdbx_seq_one_letter_code
_entity_poly.pdbx_strand_id
1 'polypeptide(L)'
;MPTLRRRVVRRAGGLMEITTASMKQARLSKLAKGVKASALAIDHKFRDAFGAPILRQGSKKGVYARNSPYRVALITLTYRHDGQWDPGHISLLLNHYRNWFRRNAKGKDVPEFHYVWVMELTEIGRPHYHIVAWFPKGVTPPLPDQQGWWPHGSTNAVFAKSPVGYITKYASKAESKSGHHLPKGARLWGFGGLKMVERAPVAFATAPRWLKGVIHHESHPKKRHISITEKTKFGASITTKVSAWVLTAGLSAGWAFFSPFDYDGFTGTGIALSHRGNIEVLTPDGDQFHIPHRSH
;
A
#
# COMPACT_ATOMS: atom_id res chain seq x y z
N MET A 1 20.26 -10.32 9.90
CA MET A 1 19.37 -9.21 10.34
C MET A 1 19.95 -8.66 11.63
N PRO A 2 19.94 -7.34 11.88
CA PRO A 2 20.51 -6.80 13.11
C PRO A 2 19.66 -7.22 14.31
N THR A 3 20.33 -7.66 15.39
CA THR A 3 19.74 -8.04 16.66
C THR A 3 19.74 -6.80 17.56
N LEU A 4 18.56 -6.29 17.94
CA LEU A 4 18.46 -5.12 18.83
C LEU A 4 18.40 -5.60 20.29
N ARG A 5 19.17 -4.96 21.17
CA ARG A 5 19.26 -5.28 22.62
C ARG A 5 18.48 -4.25 23.43
N ARG A 6 17.80 -4.68 24.51
CA ARG A 6 16.95 -3.83 25.38
C ARG A 6 17.42 -3.88 26.84
N ARG A 7 17.30 -2.77 27.58
CA ARG A 7 17.49 -2.68 29.04
C ARG A 7 16.13 -2.37 29.70
N VAL A 8 15.70 -3.17 30.68
CA VAL A 8 14.28 -3.26 31.09
C VAL A 8 13.90 -2.36 32.29
N VAL A 9 12.72 -1.71 32.20
CA VAL A 9 11.80 -1.36 33.31
C VAL A 9 10.41 -1.95 32.96
N ARG A 10 9.79 -2.73 33.86
CA ARG A 10 8.53 -3.48 33.61
C ARG A 10 7.27 -2.63 33.88
N ARG A 11 6.21 -2.83 33.08
CA ARG A 11 4.79 -2.63 33.49
C ARG A 11 3.91 -3.78 32.98
N ALA A 12 2.86 -4.08 33.76
CA ALA A 12 1.87 -5.13 33.52
C ALA A 12 0.63 -4.55 32.81
N GLY A 13 0.16 -5.21 31.75
CA GLY A 13 -1.07 -4.88 31.03
C GLY A 13 -1.80 -6.15 30.60
N GLY A 14 -3.08 -6.26 30.95
CA GLY A 14 -3.93 -7.43 30.68
C GLY A 14 -4.35 -7.53 29.21
N LEU A 15 -4.40 -8.74 28.68
CA LEU A 15 -4.89 -9.02 27.33
C LEU A 15 -6.43 -8.93 27.29
N MET A 16 -6.98 -8.03 26.47
CA MET A 16 -8.37 -8.10 26.01
C MET A 16 -8.40 -8.37 24.49
N GLU A 17 -9.30 -9.25 24.06
CA GLU A 17 -9.41 -9.72 22.67
C GLU A 17 -9.92 -8.64 21.72
N ILE A 18 -9.10 -8.29 20.72
CA ILE A 18 -9.50 -7.45 19.59
C ILE A 18 -10.37 -8.28 18.64
N THR A 19 -11.61 -7.86 18.41
CA THR A 19 -12.52 -8.61 17.51
C THR A 19 -12.08 -8.54 16.05
N THR A 20 -12.28 -9.63 15.31
CA THR A 20 -11.95 -9.77 13.87
C THR A 20 -12.57 -8.68 12.98
N ALA A 21 -13.69 -8.09 13.41
CA ALA A 21 -14.40 -7.04 12.69
C ALA A 21 -13.66 -5.67 12.71
N SER A 22 -13.12 -5.25 13.86
CA SER A 22 -12.39 -3.98 13.97
C SER A 22 -11.07 -4.01 13.19
N MET A 23 -10.40 -5.17 13.18
CA MET A 23 -9.19 -5.40 12.38
C MET A 23 -9.45 -5.31 10.87
N LYS A 24 -10.63 -5.73 10.42
CA LYS A 24 -11.05 -5.62 9.01
C LYS A 24 -11.25 -4.14 8.63
N GLN A 25 -11.96 -3.35 9.43
CA GLN A 25 -12.22 -1.94 9.13
C GLN A 25 -10.95 -1.07 9.14
N ALA A 26 -10.02 -1.32 10.07
CA ALA A 26 -8.71 -0.65 10.09
C ALA A 26 -7.80 -1.03 8.89
N ARG A 27 -7.98 -2.22 8.30
CA ARG A 27 -7.30 -2.63 7.06
C ARG A 27 -7.89 -1.93 5.83
N LEU A 28 -9.20 -1.73 5.83
CA LEU A 28 -9.92 -1.10 4.73
C LEU A 28 -9.65 0.42 4.67
N SER A 29 -9.58 1.13 5.80
CA SER A 29 -9.27 2.58 5.78
C SER A 29 -7.82 2.91 5.36
N LYS A 30 -6.90 1.93 5.47
CA LYS A 30 -5.53 2.02 4.96
C LYS A 30 -5.43 1.79 3.45
N LEU A 31 -6.40 1.06 2.88
CA LEU A 31 -6.48 0.75 1.45
C LEU A 31 -6.54 2.03 0.62
N ALA A 32 -7.57 2.86 0.85
CA ALA A 32 -7.79 4.07 0.08
C ALA A 32 -6.62 5.06 0.20
N LYS A 33 -6.04 5.20 1.40
CA LYS A 33 -4.86 6.06 1.63
C LYS A 33 -3.64 5.57 0.85
N GLY A 34 -3.33 4.28 0.92
CA GLY A 34 -2.17 3.70 0.22
C GLY A 34 -2.33 3.75 -1.31
N VAL A 35 -3.52 3.41 -1.81
CA VAL A 35 -3.87 3.48 -3.24
C VAL A 35 -3.73 4.91 -3.75
N LYS A 36 -4.36 5.88 -3.07
CA LYS A 36 -4.29 7.30 -3.47
C LYS A 36 -2.86 7.82 -3.44
N ALA A 37 -2.10 7.54 -2.38
CA ALA A 37 -0.71 7.98 -2.26
C ALA A 37 0.18 7.38 -3.36
N SER A 38 0.00 6.10 -3.69
CA SER A 38 0.76 5.44 -4.76
C SER A 38 0.42 6.00 -6.13
N ALA A 39 -0.87 6.22 -6.40
CA ALA A 39 -1.32 6.79 -7.66
C ALA A 39 -0.81 8.24 -7.82
N LEU A 40 -0.84 9.05 -6.75
CA LEU A 40 -0.29 10.40 -6.76
C LEU A 40 1.23 10.40 -6.97
N ALA A 41 1.97 9.54 -6.26
CA ALA A 41 3.42 9.45 -6.41
C ALA A 41 3.83 9.12 -7.85
N ILE A 42 3.12 8.18 -8.50
CA ILE A 42 3.35 7.85 -9.91
C ILE A 42 2.92 8.99 -10.83
N ASP A 43 1.75 9.62 -10.59
CA ASP A 43 1.27 10.70 -11.44
C ASP A 43 2.19 11.92 -11.40
N HIS A 44 2.66 12.31 -10.21
CA HIS A 44 3.64 13.39 -10.03
C HIS A 44 4.93 13.06 -10.77
N LYS A 45 5.48 11.86 -10.60
CA LYS A 45 6.67 11.42 -11.34
C LYS A 45 6.52 11.59 -12.86
N PHE A 46 5.38 11.21 -13.42
CA PHE A 46 5.13 11.38 -14.86
C PHE A 46 4.94 12.85 -15.25
N ARG A 47 4.31 13.67 -14.41
CA ARG A 47 4.19 15.12 -14.64
C ARG A 47 5.53 15.83 -14.58
N ASP A 48 6.37 15.49 -13.62
CA ASP A 48 7.69 16.09 -13.45
C ASP A 48 8.61 15.70 -14.62
N ALA A 49 8.50 14.46 -15.10
CA ALA A 49 9.31 13.97 -16.22
C ALA A 49 8.84 14.46 -17.60
N PHE A 50 7.52 14.59 -17.83
CA PHE A 50 6.98 14.81 -19.18
C PHE A 50 6.01 15.98 -19.32
N GLY A 51 5.73 16.71 -18.24
CA GLY A 51 4.68 17.73 -18.19
C GLY A 51 3.27 17.16 -17.98
N ALA A 52 2.26 18.04 -17.96
CA ALA A 52 0.87 17.63 -17.75
C ALA A 52 0.30 16.84 -18.95
N PRO A 53 -0.61 15.87 -18.71
CA PRO A 53 -1.26 15.16 -19.80
C PRO A 53 -2.21 16.10 -20.55
N ILE A 54 -2.28 15.95 -21.87
CA ILE A 54 -3.13 16.79 -22.72
C ILE A 54 -4.41 16.03 -23.04
N LEU A 55 -5.55 16.57 -22.63
CA LEU A 55 -6.88 16.05 -22.95
C LEU A 55 -7.49 16.86 -24.10
N ARG A 56 -8.23 16.20 -25.00
CA ARG A 56 -9.00 16.89 -26.05
C ARG A 56 -10.13 17.69 -25.41
N GLN A 57 -10.11 19.02 -25.61
CA GLN A 57 -11.20 19.92 -25.24
C GLN A 57 -12.52 19.49 -25.91
N GLY A 58 -13.64 19.68 -25.21
CA GLY A 58 -14.99 19.36 -25.72
C GLY A 58 -15.37 17.87 -25.76
N SER A 59 -14.45 16.94 -25.51
CA SER A 59 -14.81 15.52 -25.47
C SER A 59 -15.53 15.14 -24.17
N LYS A 60 -16.83 14.78 -24.25
CA LYS A 60 -17.62 14.31 -23.07
C LYS A 60 -16.97 13.13 -22.34
N LYS A 61 -16.13 12.34 -23.03
CA LYS A 61 -15.39 11.20 -22.48
C LYS A 61 -13.94 11.49 -22.04
N GLY A 62 -13.41 12.70 -22.21
CA GLY A 62 -12.06 13.07 -21.76
C GLY A 62 -10.96 12.23 -22.42
N VAL A 63 -10.90 12.27 -23.76
CA VAL A 63 -9.94 11.48 -24.55
C VAL A 63 -8.60 12.19 -24.57
N TYR A 64 -7.50 11.47 -24.32
CA TYR A 64 -6.15 12.00 -24.47
C TYR A 64 -5.90 12.51 -25.90
N ALA A 65 -5.28 13.68 -26.03
CA ALA A 65 -4.85 14.19 -27.31
C ALA A 65 -3.75 13.30 -27.92
N ARG A 66 -3.61 13.35 -29.26
CA ARG A 66 -2.57 12.58 -29.97
C ARG A 66 -1.16 12.99 -29.51
N ASN A 67 -0.98 14.26 -29.19
CA ASN A 67 0.27 14.84 -28.71
C ASN A 67 0.49 14.74 -27.20
N SER A 68 -0.43 14.13 -26.43
CA SER A 68 -0.24 14.00 -24.97
C SER A 68 1.09 13.30 -24.65
N PRO A 69 1.89 13.83 -23.70
CA PRO A 69 3.21 13.31 -23.36
C PRO A 69 3.17 11.89 -22.79
N TYR A 70 2.08 11.55 -22.12
CA TYR A 70 1.77 10.21 -21.65
C TYR A 70 0.26 10.00 -21.60
N ARG A 71 -0.16 8.75 -21.39
CA ARG A 71 -1.56 8.36 -21.19
C ARG A 71 -1.66 7.39 -20.03
N VAL A 72 -2.80 7.37 -19.36
CA VAL A 72 -3.04 6.46 -18.25
C VAL A 72 -4.21 5.56 -18.60
N ALA A 73 -4.01 4.25 -18.55
CA ALA A 73 -5.05 3.27 -18.83
C ALA A 73 -5.60 2.70 -17.53
N LEU A 74 -6.92 2.59 -17.47
CA LEU A 74 -7.66 1.76 -16.53
C LEU A 74 -7.93 0.43 -17.22
N ILE A 75 -7.35 -0.63 -16.69
CA ILE A 75 -7.52 -2.01 -17.13
C ILE A 75 -8.33 -2.74 -16.07
N THR A 76 -9.38 -3.39 -16.50
CA THR A 76 -10.35 -4.08 -15.65
C THR A 76 -10.30 -5.56 -15.98
N LEU A 77 -10.21 -6.42 -14.96
CA LEU A 77 -10.11 -7.88 -15.11
C LEU A 77 -11.25 -8.59 -14.41
N THR A 78 -12.05 -9.31 -15.18
CA THR A 78 -13.20 -10.06 -14.65
C THR A 78 -12.92 -11.55 -14.77
N TYR A 79 -13.19 -12.31 -13.70
CA TYR A 79 -13.17 -13.77 -13.74
C TYR A 79 -14.43 -14.30 -14.45
N ARG A 80 -14.28 -15.39 -15.22
CA ARG A 80 -15.38 -16.04 -15.93
C ARG A 80 -16.31 -16.77 -14.97
N HIS A 81 -15.74 -17.50 -14.01
CA HIS A 81 -16.49 -18.34 -13.07
C HIS A 81 -16.13 -18.03 -11.62
N ASP A 82 -17.04 -18.37 -10.71
CA ASP A 82 -16.80 -18.35 -9.26
C ASP A 82 -15.67 -19.33 -8.88
N GLY A 83 -14.97 -19.04 -7.78
CA GLY A 83 -13.93 -19.93 -7.25
C GLY A 83 -12.63 -20.01 -8.06
N GLN A 84 -12.53 -19.33 -9.21
CA GLN A 84 -11.32 -19.32 -10.05
C GLN A 84 -10.18 -18.46 -9.50
N TRP A 85 -10.39 -17.76 -8.40
CA TRP A 85 -9.37 -16.86 -7.88
C TRP A 85 -8.19 -17.61 -7.29
N ASP A 86 -6.98 -17.18 -7.63
CA ASP A 86 -5.72 -17.61 -7.02
C ASP A 86 -4.85 -16.38 -6.69
N PRO A 87 -4.12 -16.36 -5.56
CA PRO A 87 -3.27 -15.23 -5.18
C PRO A 87 -2.17 -14.88 -6.20
N GLY A 88 -1.76 -15.82 -7.04
CA GLY A 88 -0.72 -15.66 -8.05
C GLY A 88 -1.17 -14.97 -9.34
N HIS A 89 -2.47 -15.01 -9.68
CA HIS A 89 -2.97 -14.54 -10.98
C HIS A 89 -2.62 -13.08 -11.29
N ILE A 90 -2.84 -12.17 -10.34
CA ILE A 90 -2.51 -10.75 -10.55
C ILE A 90 -0.99 -10.53 -10.66
N SER A 91 -0.20 -11.28 -9.90
CA SER A 91 1.27 -11.20 -9.96
C SER A 91 1.81 -11.67 -11.31
N LEU A 92 1.26 -12.76 -11.85
CA LEU A 92 1.60 -13.31 -13.16
C LEU A 92 1.29 -12.31 -14.28
N LEU A 93 0.07 -11.75 -14.28
CA LEU A 93 -0.30 -10.73 -15.25
C LEU A 93 0.62 -9.50 -15.20
N LEU A 94 0.92 -8.99 -14.01
CA LEU A 94 1.82 -7.84 -13.86
C LEU A 94 3.25 -8.16 -14.33
N ASN A 95 3.70 -9.41 -14.22
CA ASN A 95 4.97 -9.85 -14.80
C ASN A 95 4.93 -9.82 -16.33
N HIS A 96 3.84 -10.28 -16.96
CA HIS A 96 3.67 -10.15 -18.42
C HIS A 96 3.73 -8.69 -18.86
N TYR A 97 3.01 -7.80 -18.18
CA TYR A 97 3.07 -6.36 -18.47
C TYR A 97 4.47 -5.78 -18.31
N ARG A 98 5.20 -6.11 -17.24
CA ARG A 98 6.58 -5.64 -17.04
C ARG A 98 7.50 -6.10 -18.17
N ASN A 99 7.40 -7.36 -18.57
CA ASN A 99 8.23 -7.93 -19.64
C ASN A 99 7.86 -7.35 -21.01
N TRP A 100 6.58 -7.14 -21.28
CA TRP A 100 6.12 -6.45 -22.48
C TRP A 100 6.59 -4.99 -22.50
N PHE A 101 6.44 -4.26 -21.39
CA PHE A 101 6.81 -2.85 -21.28
C PHE A 101 8.31 -2.66 -21.53
N ARG A 102 9.17 -3.48 -20.91
CA ARG A 102 10.63 -3.46 -21.15
C ARG A 102 11.00 -3.66 -22.62
N ARG A 103 10.21 -4.42 -23.37
CA ARG A 103 10.46 -4.69 -24.80
C ARG A 103 9.93 -3.57 -25.72
N ASN A 104 8.78 -3.00 -25.37
CA ASN A 104 8.01 -2.13 -26.27
C ASN A 104 8.07 -0.63 -25.92
N ALA A 105 8.50 -0.29 -24.70
CA ALA A 105 8.74 1.09 -24.28
C ALA A 105 10.23 1.48 -24.38
N LYS A 106 11.05 0.71 -25.11
CA LYS A 106 12.48 1.00 -25.32
C LYS A 106 12.68 2.40 -25.94
N GLY A 107 13.70 3.12 -25.48
CA GLY A 107 14.01 4.48 -25.94
C GLY A 107 13.07 5.57 -25.40
N LYS A 108 12.21 5.26 -24.43
CA LYS A 108 11.41 6.24 -23.68
C LYS A 108 12.09 6.53 -22.34
N ASP A 109 11.96 7.74 -21.81
CA ASP A 109 12.56 8.15 -20.53
C ASP A 109 11.92 7.49 -19.29
N VAL A 110 11.11 6.43 -19.48
CA VAL A 110 10.52 5.64 -18.40
C VAL A 110 11.08 4.22 -18.43
N PRO A 111 11.97 3.84 -17.49
CA PRO A 111 12.59 2.52 -17.49
C PRO A 111 11.68 1.41 -16.94
N GLU A 112 10.61 1.75 -16.20
CA GLU A 112 9.79 0.78 -15.47
C GLU A 112 8.30 0.86 -15.82
N PHE A 113 7.60 -0.27 -15.71
CA PHE A 113 6.14 -0.33 -15.81
C PHE A 113 5.51 0.16 -14.51
N HIS A 114 4.83 1.31 -14.56
CA HIS A 114 4.21 1.94 -13.39
C HIS A 114 2.71 1.66 -13.34
N TYR A 115 2.26 1.15 -12.20
CA TYR A 115 0.86 0.81 -12.01
C TYR A 115 0.43 0.84 -10.54
N VAL A 116 -0.87 0.97 -10.32
CA VAL A 116 -1.57 0.72 -9.06
C VAL A 116 -2.73 -0.20 -9.38
N TRP A 117 -3.02 -1.18 -8.53
CA TRP A 117 -4.21 -2.02 -8.68
C TRP A 117 -4.97 -2.14 -7.36
N VAL A 118 -6.28 -2.35 -7.49
CA VAL A 118 -7.21 -2.64 -6.40
C VAL A 118 -7.99 -3.89 -6.76
N MET A 119 -8.28 -4.72 -5.76
CA MET A 119 -9.24 -5.81 -5.83
C MET A 119 -10.52 -5.38 -5.14
N GLU A 120 -11.63 -5.38 -5.86
CA GLU A 120 -13.00 -5.21 -5.35
C GLU A 120 -13.71 -6.58 -5.43
N LEU A 121 -14.65 -6.84 -4.51
CA LEU A 121 -15.61 -7.93 -4.70
C LEU A 121 -16.87 -7.40 -5.39
N THR A 122 -17.34 -8.09 -6.42
CA THR A 122 -18.66 -7.84 -7.00
C THR A 122 -19.77 -8.10 -5.97
N GLU A 123 -21.02 -7.75 -6.29
CA GLU A 123 -22.18 -7.97 -5.40
C GLU A 123 -22.38 -9.44 -5.02
N ILE A 124 -22.00 -10.37 -5.89
CA ILE A 124 -22.03 -11.82 -5.66
C ILE A 124 -20.71 -12.38 -5.07
N GLY A 125 -19.80 -11.50 -4.61
CA GLY A 125 -18.56 -11.91 -3.94
C GLY A 125 -17.39 -12.28 -4.86
N ARG A 126 -17.54 -12.22 -6.19
CA ARG A 126 -16.42 -12.48 -7.14
C ARG A 126 -15.33 -11.42 -7.05
N PRO A 127 -14.04 -11.80 -6.92
CA PRO A 127 -12.94 -10.87 -7.07
C PRO A 127 -12.91 -10.20 -8.45
N HIS A 128 -12.62 -8.90 -8.47
CA HIS A 128 -12.52 -8.07 -9.65
C HIS A 128 -11.32 -7.14 -9.48
N TYR A 129 -10.43 -7.06 -10.47
CA TYR A 129 -9.29 -6.15 -10.41
C TYR A 129 -9.50 -4.91 -11.26
N HIS A 130 -9.10 -3.76 -10.71
CA HIS A 130 -8.90 -2.53 -11.43
C HIS A 130 -7.43 -2.15 -11.35
N ILE A 131 -6.76 -2.04 -12.50
CA ILE A 131 -5.37 -1.61 -12.64
C ILE A 131 -5.37 -0.25 -13.30
N VAL A 132 -4.69 0.72 -12.72
CA VAL A 132 -4.35 1.98 -13.37
C VAL A 132 -2.86 1.96 -13.67
N ALA A 133 -2.50 2.15 -14.94
CA ALA A 133 -1.11 2.08 -15.40
C ALA A 133 -0.75 3.24 -16.33
N TRP A 134 0.45 3.79 -16.17
CA TRP A 134 0.94 4.96 -16.89
C TRP A 134 1.86 4.54 -18.04
N PHE A 135 1.59 5.07 -19.24
CA PHE A 135 2.28 4.73 -20.48
C PHE A 135 2.80 5.99 -21.18
N PRO A 136 4.08 5.99 -21.64
CA PRO A 136 4.62 7.13 -22.38
C PRO A 136 3.91 7.31 -23.74
N LYS A 137 4.08 8.49 -24.35
CA LYS A 137 3.50 8.80 -25.67
C LYS A 137 3.80 7.73 -26.71
N GLY A 138 2.74 7.31 -27.41
CA GLY A 138 2.79 6.33 -28.49
C GLY A 138 2.71 4.87 -28.03
N VAL A 139 2.68 4.61 -26.72
CA VAL A 139 2.51 3.26 -26.18
C VAL A 139 1.04 3.02 -25.83
N THR A 140 0.44 2.02 -26.46
CA THR A 140 -0.92 1.55 -26.16
C THR A 140 -0.82 0.22 -25.43
N PRO A 141 -1.42 0.07 -24.24
CA PRO A 141 -1.40 -1.21 -23.53
C PRO A 141 -2.16 -2.28 -24.32
N PRO A 142 -1.62 -3.51 -24.40
CA PRO A 142 -2.38 -4.63 -24.92
C PRO A 142 -3.45 -5.05 -23.91
N LEU A 143 -4.54 -5.63 -24.44
CA LEU A 143 -5.58 -6.28 -23.64
C LEU A 143 -5.08 -7.66 -23.18
N PRO A 144 -5.02 -7.95 -21.87
CA PRO A 144 -4.40 -9.19 -21.38
C PRO A 144 -5.03 -10.48 -21.85
N ASP A 145 -6.36 -10.53 -21.98
CA ASP A 145 -7.08 -11.71 -22.48
C ASP A 145 -6.75 -11.99 -23.95
N GLN A 146 -6.67 -10.95 -24.78
CA GLN A 146 -6.25 -11.07 -26.19
C GLN A 146 -4.79 -11.50 -26.35
N GLN A 147 -3.94 -11.26 -25.35
CA GLN A 147 -2.55 -11.72 -25.36
C GLN A 147 -2.36 -13.11 -24.71
N GLY A 148 -3.43 -13.72 -24.19
CA GLY A 148 -3.35 -14.96 -23.41
C GLY A 148 -2.74 -14.79 -22.01
N TRP A 149 -2.54 -13.56 -21.53
CA TRP A 149 -2.00 -13.28 -20.20
C TRP A 149 -3.06 -13.31 -19.09
N TRP A 150 -4.34 -13.33 -19.49
CA TRP A 150 -5.48 -13.48 -18.59
C TRP A 150 -6.45 -14.57 -19.11
N PRO A 151 -6.12 -15.87 -18.90
CA PRO A 151 -6.98 -16.97 -19.36
C PRO A 151 -8.24 -17.14 -18.50
N HIS A 152 -8.31 -16.45 -17.35
CA HIS A 152 -9.34 -16.65 -16.33
C HIS A 152 -10.66 -15.90 -16.60
N GLY A 153 -10.77 -15.15 -17.69
CA GLY A 153 -12.00 -14.45 -18.05
C GLY A 153 -11.78 -13.39 -19.12
N SER A 154 -12.31 -12.19 -18.89
CA SER A 154 -12.27 -11.10 -19.86
C SER A 154 -11.60 -9.87 -19.29
N THR A 155 -11.09 -9.03 -20.19
CA THR A 155 -10.52 -7.74 -19.83
C THR A 155 -11.14 -6.59 -20.61
N ASN A 156 -11.06 -5.40 -20.02
CA ASN A 156 -11.41 -4.16 -20.69
C ASN A 156 -10.36 -3.11 -20.35
N ALA A 157 -9.98 -2.27 -21.32
CA ALA A 157 -9.06 -1.16 -21.09
C ALA A 157 -9.61 0.13 -21.66
N VAL A 158 -9.60 1.19 -20.84
CA VAL A 158 -10.00 2.54 -21.24
C VAL A 158 -8.98 3.54 -20.73
N PHE A 159 -8.75 4.62 -21.48
CA PHE A 159 -7.92 5.70 -20.97
C PHE A 159 -8.66 6.51 -19.89
N ALA A 160 -8.00 6.76 -18.76
CA ALA A 160 -8.57 7.39 -17.59
C ALA A 160 -8.19 8.88 -17.52
N LYS A 161 -9.19 9.77 -17.64
CA LYS A 161 -8.99 11.23 -17.51
C LYS A 161 -8.56 11.69 -16.11
N SER A 162 -8.97 10.94 -15.09
CA SER A 162 -8.66 11.21 -13.68
C SER A 162 -8.20 9.91 -13.02
N PRO A 163 -6.96 9.47 -13.32
CA PRO A 163 -6.49 8.14 -12.93
C PRO A 163 -6.48 7.94 -11.41
N VAL A 164 -6.02 8.95 -10.66
CA VAL A 164 -5.99 8.95 -9.19
C VAL A 164 -7.40 8.88 -8.61
N GLY A 165 -8.32 9.73 -9.09
CA GLY A 165 -9.71 9.73 -8.62
C GLY A 165 -10.41 8.41 -8.92
N TYR A 166 -10.15 7.84 -10.09
CA TYR A 166 -10.76 6.58 -10.52
C TYR A 166 -10.33 5.40 -9.63
N ILE A 167 -9.03 5.19 -9.43
CA ILE A 167 -8.58 4.05 -8.61
C ILE A 167 -8.92 4.23 -7.13
N THR A 168 -8.95 5.49 -6.65
CA THR A 168 -9.39 5.80 -5.27
C THR A 168 -10.87 5.46 -5.08
N LYS A 169 -11.74 5.74 -6.06
CA LYS A 169 -13.15 5.33 -6.03
C LYS A 169 -13.30 3.82 -5.84
N TYR A 170 -12.51 3.01 -6.55
CA TYR A 170 -12.54 1.55 -6.41
C TYR A 170 -11.95 1.08 -5.08
N ALA A 171 -10.92 1.74 -4.56
CA ALA A 171 -10.41 1.46 -3.22
C ALA A 171 -11.49 1.66 -2.14
N SER A 172 -12.29 2.73 -2.24
CA SER A 172 -13.41 2.97 -1.31
C SER A 172 -14.54 1.94 -1.44
N LYS A 173 -14.79 1.41 -2.64
CA LYS A 173 -15.77 0.33 -2.83
C LYS A 173 -15.28 -1.01 -2.29
N ALA A 174 -13.99 -1.31 -2.48
CA ALA A 174 -13.37 -2.48 -1.88
C ALA A 174 -13.43 -2.42 -0.35
N GLU A 175 -13.36 -1.21 0.23
CA GLU A 175 -13.58 -0.98 1.67
C GLU A 175 -15.00 -1.34 2.12
N SER A 176 -16.05 -0.96 1.39
CA SER A 176 -17.43 -1.23 1.80
C SER A 176 -17.94 -2.63 1.47
N LYS A 177 -17.54 -3.22 0.33
CA LYS A 177 -18.10 -4.49 -0.19
C LYS A 177 -17.32 -5.75 0.18
N SER A 178 -16.04 -5.62 0.55
CA SER A 178 -15.16 -6.79 0.70
C SER A 178 -15.04 -7.34 2.13
N GLY A 179 -15.71 -6.73 3.12
CA GLY A 179 -15.56 -7.10 4.54
C GLY A 179 -15.96 -8.55 4.89
N HIS A 180 -16.84 -9.16 4.10
CA HIS A 180 -17.50 -10.40 4.47
C HIS A 180 -16.92 -11.68 3.82
N HIS A 181 -16.28 -11.61 2.64
CA HIS A 181 -15.88 -12.83 1.87
C HIS A 181 -14.55 -12.71 1.11
N LEU A 182 -13.52 -12.09 1.68
CA LEU A 182 -12.21 -12.04 1.01
C LEU A 182 -11.56 -13.43 0.96
N PRO A 183 -11.10 -13.88 -0.22
CA PRO A 183 -10.34 -15.12 -0.32
C PRO A 183 -9.11 -15.09 0.59
N LYS A 184 -8.79 -16.23 1.20
CA LYS A 184 -7.66 -16.33 2.11
C LYS A 184 -6.37 -15.93 1.38
N GLY A 185 -5.59 -15.03 1.97
CA GLY A 185 -4.34 -14.53 1.40
C GLY A 185 -4.51 -13.45 0.33
N ALA A 186 -5.74 -13.05 0.00
CA ALA A 186 -5.96 -11.99 -0.98
C ALA A 186 -5.42 -10.65 -0.48
N ARG A 187 -4.65 -9.99 -1.36
CA ARG A 187 -4.26 -8.59 -1.19
C ARG A 187 -5.33 -7.72 -1.85
N LEU A 188 -5.78 -6.69 -1.14
CA LEU A 188 -6.78 -5.75 -1.64
C LEU A 188 -6.22 -4.74 -2.63
N TRP A 189 -4.90 -4.53 -2.63
CA TRP A 189 -4.24 -3.61 -3.54
C TRP A 189 -2.75 -3.88 -3.65
N GLY A 190 -2.13 -3.24 -4.64
CA GLY A 190 -0.69 -3.17 -4.80
C GLY A 190 -0.29 -2.12 -5.83
N PHE A 191 1.00 -1.90 -5.97
CA PHE A 191 1.57 -0.95 -6.93
C PHE A 191 2.98 -1.38 -7.34
N GLY A 192 3.52 -0.77 -8.39
CA GLY A 192 4.87 -1.05 -8.90
C GLY A 192 5.42 0.08 -9.78
N GLY A 193 6.70 -0.01 -10.11
CA GLY A 193 7.43 0.98 -10.93
C GLY A 193 8.13 2.08 -10.13
N LEU A 194 7.80 2.25 -8.84
CA LEU A 194 8.47 3.21 -7.97
C LEU A 194 9.79 2.64 -7.41
N LYS A 195 10.87 3.42 -7.52
CA LYS A 195 12.16 3.18 -6.86
C LYS A 195 12.00 3.29 -5.35
N MET A 196 13.00 2.81 -4.60
CA MET A 196 12.95 2.82 -3.14
C MET A 196 12.66 4.22 -2.58
N VAL A 197 13.36 5.27 -3.03
CA VAL A 197 13.17 6.66 -2.57
C VAL A 197 11.78 7.21 -2.93
N GLU A 198 11.24 6.82 -4.08
CA GLU A 198 9.92 7.29 -4.56
C GLU A 198 8.76 6.66 -3.78
N ARG A 199 9.03 5.63 -2.97
CA ARG A 199 8.04 4.99 -2.09
C ARG A 199 7.86 5.70 -0.75
N ALA A 200 8.65 6.74 -0.44
CA ALA A 200 8.55 7.45 0.85
C ALA A 200 7.15 8.01 1.10
N PRO A 201 6.55 8.76 0.15
CA PRO A 201 5.21 9.33 0.34
C PRO A 201 4.15 8.25 0.57
N VAL A 202 4.28 7.10 -0.10
CA VAL A 202 3.38 5.96 0.07
C VAL A 202 3.55 5.33 1.45
N ALA A 203 4.79 5.06 1.84
CA ALA A 203 5.11 4.48 3.15
C ALA A 203 4.58 5.37 4.28
N PHE A 204 4.86 6.68 4.21
CA PHE A 204 4.36 7.66 5.16
C PHE A 204 2.83 7.76 5.16
N ALA A 205 2.17 7.80 4.00
CA ALA A 205 0.70 7.88 3.93
C ALA A 205 -0.01 6.67 4.59
N THR A 206 0.62 5.49 4.54
CA THR A 206 0.10 4.26 5.15
C THR A 206 0.47 4.08 6.62
N ALA A 207 1.36 4.93 7.15
CA ALA A 207 1.73 4.94 8.56
C ALA A 207 0.56 5.39 9.45
N PRO A 208 0.46 4.86 10.69
CA PRO A 208 -0.55 5.29 11.64
C PRO A 208 -0.37 6.76 12.01
N ARG A 209 -1.46 7.41 12.41
CA ARG A 209 -1.46 8.86 12.70
C ARG A 209 -0.43 9.24 13.77
N TRP A 210 -0.34 8.45 14.85
CA TRP A 210 0.62 8.70 15.93
C TRP A 210 2.08 8.72 15.43
N LEU A 211 2.43 7.80 14.52
CA LEU A 211 3.79 7.69 14.01
C LEU A 211 4.14 8.88 13.14
N LYS A 212 3.19 9.31 12.28
CA LYS A 212 3.38 10.48 11.41
C LYS A 212 3.62 11.78 12.18
N GLY A 213 3.18 11.87 13.43
CA GLY A 213 3.43 13.03 14.28
C GLY A 213 4.86 13.10 14.84
N VAL A 214 5.65 12.03 14.70
CA VAL A 214 7.00 11.92 15.30
C VAL A 214 8.09 11.50 14.32
N ILE A 215 7.76 11.34 13.03
CA ILE A 215 8.75 10.96 12.01
C ILE A 215 8.70 11.93 10.83
N HIS A 216 9.82 12.05 10.13
CA HIS A 216 9.86 12.77 8.87
C HIS A 216 9.16 11.97 7.75
N HIS A 217 8.56 12.68 6.78
CA HIS A 217 7.83 12.06 5.68
C HIS A 217 8.72 11.21 4.75
N GLU A 218 10.02 11.47 4.77
CA GLU A 218 11.05 10.73 4.03
C GLU A 218 11.69 9.59 4.83
N SER A 219 11.17 9.22 6.01
CA SER A 219 11.78 8.16 6.84
C SER A 219 11.45 6.72 6.39
N HIS A 220 10.63 6.56 5.35
CA HIS A 220 10.17 5.25 4.82
C HIS A 220 9.73 4.26 5.92
N PRO A 221 8.70 4.59 6.72
CA PRO A 221 8.23 3.71 7.79
C PRO A 221 7.68 2.39 7.23
N LYS A 222 8.17 1.26 7.75
CA LYS A 222 7.68 -0.08 7.39
C LYS A 222 7.36 -0.89 8.62
N LYS A 223 6.18 -1.51 8.65
CA LYS A 223 5.84 -2.48 9.68
C LYS A 223 6.68 -3.76 9.47
N ARG A 224 7.45 -4.17 10.48
CA ARG A 224 8.31 -5.36 10.46
C ARG A 224 8.20 -6.12 11.78
N HIS A 225 8.49 -7.41 11.73
CA HIS A 225 8.81 -8.16 12.94
C HIS A 225 10.30 -8.00 13.23
N ILE A 226 10.63 -7.64 14.46
CA ILE A 226 11.99 -7.53 14.96
C ILE A 226 12.15 -8.45 16.17
N SER A 227 13.37 -8.95 16.38
CA SER A 227 13.69 -9.77 17.54
C SER A 227 14.34 -8.87 18.59
N ILE A 228 13.75 -8.84 19.78
CA ILE A 228 14.29 -8.14 20.94
C ILE A 228 14.87 -9.21 21.86
N THR A 229 16.12 -9.04 22.27
CA THR A 229 16.75 -9.91 23.26
C THR A 229 16.87 -9.17 24.58
N GLU A 230 16.27 -9.74 25.62
CA GLU A 230 16.27 -9.22 26.99
C GLU A 230 17.08 -10.16 27.89
N LYS A 231 17.93 -9.60 28.75
CA LYS A 231 18.58 -10.37 29.82
C LYS A 231 17.65 -10.42 31.03
N THR A 232 17.38 -11.62 31.52
CA THR A 232 16.68 -11.85 32.79
C THR A 232 17.55 -11.46 33.98
N LYS A 233 16.92 -11.30 35.15
CA LYS A 233 17.63 -11.06 36.42
C LYS A 233 18.65 -12.16 36.76
N PHE A 234 18.46 -13.37 36.21
CA PHE A 234 19.33 -14.53 36.44
C PHE A 234 20.36 -14.74 35.31
N GLY A 235 20.56 -13.75 34.42
CA GLY A 235 21.56 -13.81 33.35
C GLY A 235 21.14 -14.59 32.09
N ALA A 236 20.05 -15.36 32.14
CA ALA A 236 19.47 -15.99 30.95
C ALA A 236 18.97 -14.93 29.96
N SER A 237 19.11 -15.18 28.65
CA SER A 237 18.64 -14.28 27.60
C SER A 237 17.33 -14.80 26.99
N ILE A 238 16.32 -13.95 26.90
CA ILE A 238 15.03 -14.25 26.26
C ILE A 238 14.94 -13.44 24.98
N THR A 239 14.67 -14.10 23.85
CA THR A 239 14.44 -13.44 22.57
C THR A 239 12.97 -13.49 22.19
N THR A 240 12.35 -12.33 22.03
CA THR A 240 10.94 -12.19 21.68
C THR A 240 10.80 -11.53 20.31
N LYS A 241 9.96 -12.08 19.44
CA LYS A 241 9.59 -11.45 18.17
C LYS A 241 8.41 -10.51 18.38
N VAL A 242 8.60 -9.23 18.09
CA VAL A 242 7.57 -8.20 18.24
C VAL A 242 7.39 -7.43 16.94
N SER A 243 6.19 -6.88 16.73
CA SER A 243 5.91 -6.01 15.58
C SER A 243 6.27 -4.56 15.90
N ALA A 244 7.07 -3.92 15.06
CA ALA A 244 7.42 -2.51 15.17
C ALA A 244 7.29 -1.80 13.83
N TRP A 245 7.19 -0.46 13.87
CA TRP A 245 7.40 0.38 12.70
C TRP A 245 8.86 0.77 12.62
N VAL A 246 9.57 0.24 11.63
CA VAL A 246 10.99 0.48 11.44
C VAL A 246 11.19 1.49 10.32
N LEU A 247 11.97 2.53 10.60
CA LEU A 247 12.37 3.52 9.59
C LEU A 247 13.47 2.92 8.72
N THR A 248 13.39 3.13 7.40
CA THR A 248 14.31 2.50 6.45
C THR A 248 15.13 3.48 5.63
N ALA A 249 14.98 4.78 5.89
CA ALA A 249 15.85 5.81 5.33
C ALA A 249 15.91 7.04 6.26
N GLY A 250 16.79 7.98 5.91
CA GLY A 250 17.05 9.20 6.69
C GLY A 250 17.97 8.96 7.89
N LEU A 251 18.20 10.01 8.68
CA LEU A 251 19.09 9.98 9.85
C LEU A 251 18.65 8.98 10.93
N SER A 252 17.35 8.70 11.01
CA SER A 252 16.78 7.74 11.94
C SER A 252 16.59 6.35 11.32
N ALA A 253 17.30 6.01 10.24
CA ALA A 253 17.21 4.68 9.63
C ALA A 253 17.56 3.59 10.66
N GLY A 254 16.74 2.53 10.70
CA GLY A 254 16.86 1.43 11.66
C GLY A 254 16.15 1.66 12.99
N TRP A 255 15.70 2.88 13.29
CA TRP A 255 14.92 3.15 14.50
C TRP A 255 13.57 2.43 14.44
N ALA A 256 13.18 1.80 15.54
CA ALA A 256 11.97 1.03 15.69
C ALA A 256 11.00 1.71 16.67
N PHE A 257 9.78 1.94 16.21
CA PHE A 257 8.72 2.60 16.97
C PHE A 257 7.61 1.61 17.29
N PHE A 258 7.19 1.58 18.55
CA PHE A 258 6.12 0.71 19.03
C PHE A 258 4.84 1.50 19.26
N SER A 259 3.70 0.83 19.09
CA SER A 259 2.40 1.48 19.24
C SER A 259 2.28 2.02 20.67
N PRO A 260 1.84 3.27 20.85
CA PRO A 260 1.98 3.93 22.14
C PRO A 260 1.13 3.42 23.33
N PHE A 261 0.28 2.37 23.25
CA PHE A 261 -0.75 2.14 24.30
C PHE A 261 -1.20 0.69 24.58
N ASP A 262 -1.54 0.47 25.87
CA ASP A 262 -2.65 -0.34 26.36
C ASP A 262 -3.99 0.30 25.93
N TYR A 263 -4.93 -0.49 25.40
CA TYR A 263 -6.16 0.01 24.76
C TYR A 263 -7.33 0.14 25.75
N ASP A 264 -8.09 1.23 25.68
CA ASP A 264 -9.32 1.52 26.44
C ASP A 264 -10.62 1.16 25.66
N GLY A 265 -10.51 0.64 24.44
CA GLY A 265 -11.62 0.15 23.61
C GLY A 265 -11.61 0.70 22.18
N PHE A 266 -12.55 0.22 21.35
CA PHE A 266 -12.77 0.67 19.97
C PHE A 266 -14.18 1.25 19.81
N THR A 267 -14.34 2.30 19.01
CA THR A 267 -15.67 2.62 18.44
C THR A 267 -16.16 1.48 17.54
N GLY A 268 -17.47 1.43 17.28
CA GLY A 268 -18.05 0.54 16.26
C GLY A 268 -17.49 0.71 14.84
N THR A 269 -16.61 1.68 14.61
CA THR A 269 -15.87 1.92 13.35
C THR A 269 -14.39 1.53 13.40
N GLY A 270 -13.93 0.89 14.50
CA GLY A 270 -12.55 0.44 14.67
C GLY A 270 -11.54 1.56 14.91
N ILE A 271 -12.00 2.74 15.33
CA ILE A 271 -11.15 3.85 15.77
C ILE A 271 -11.07 3.75 17.30
N ALA A 272 -9.89 3.60 17.88
CA ALA A 272 -9.80 3.66 19.34
C ALA A 272 -10.06 5.13 19.80
N LEU A 273 -10.88 5.27 20.84
CA LEU A 273 -11.61 6.50 21.20
C LEU A 273 -10.71 7.61 21.73
N SER A 274 -9.60 7.24 22.37
CA SER A 274 -8.53 8.12 22.77
C SER A 274 -7.29 7.28 22.96
N HIS A 275 -6.10 7.85 22.88
CA HIS A 275 -4.92 7.09 23.26
C HIS A 275 -3.92 7.97 24.03
N ARG A 276 -3.57 7.58 25.28
CA ARG A 276 -2.68 8.31 26.21
C ARG A 276 -1.62 7.40 26.85
N GLY A 277 -0.36 7.87 26.94
CA GLY A 277 0.81 6.98 27.10
C GLY A 277 2.00 7.31 26.18
N ASN A 278 2.95 6.37 26.05
CA ASN A 278 4.29 6.63 25.53
C ASN A 278 4.60 5.82 24.27
N ILE A 279 5.06 6.48 23.22
CA ILE A 279 5.67 5.81 22.07
C ILE A 279 7.04 5.32 22.53
N GLU A 280 7.21 4.01 22.66
CA GLU A 280 8.53 3.42 22.85
C GLU A 280 9.31 3.49 21.52
N VAL A 281 10.57 3.92 21.62
CA VAL A 281 11.50 4.01 20.50
C VAL A 281 12.77 3.25 20.86
N LEU A 282 13.23 2.41 19.94
CA LEU A 282 14.46 1.65 20.04
C LEU A 282 15.39 2.06 18.90
N THR A 283 16.60 2.51 19.25
CA THR A 283 17.64 2.88 18.27
C THR A 283 18.41 1.64 17.81
N PRO A 284 19.10 1.71 16.66
CA PRO A 284 19.99 0.64 16.18
C PRO A 284 21.05 0.21 17.20
N ASP A 285 21.51 1.16 18.03
CA ASP A 285 22.55 0.95 19.03
C ASP A 285 22.02 0.27 20.32
N GLY A 286 20.69 0.08 20.41
CA GLY A 286 20.03 -0.55 21.54
C GLY A 286 19.57 0.43 22.62
N ASP A 287 19.66 1.74 22.36
CA ASP A 287 19.08 2.74 23.27
C ASP A 287 17.58 2.74 23.17
N GLN A 288 16.93 2.87 24.32
CA GLN A 288 15.48 2.93 24.43
C GLN A 288 15.08 4.25 25.09
N PHE A 289 14.13 4.94 24.46
CA PHE A 289 13.50 6.12 25.06
C PHE A 289 12.02 6.17 24.72
N HIS A 290 11.32 7.10 25.35
CA HIS A 290 9.87 7.24 25.26
C HIS A 290 9.51 8.64 24.78
N ILE A 291 8.62 8.72 23.78
CA ILE A 291 8.03 9.98 23.33
C ILE A 291 6.61 10.06 23.90
N PRO A 292 6.29 11.05 24.76
CA PRO A 292 4.93 11.24 25.24
C PRO A 292 3.98 11.49 24.07
N HIS A 293 2.91 10.70 23.95
CA HIS A 293 1.89 10.91 22.93
C HIS A 293 0.56 11.28 23.59
N ARG A 294 0.02 12.43 23.19
CA ARG A 294 -1.35 12.85 23.51
C ARG A 294 -2.08 13.06 22.19
N SER A 295 -3.02 12.17 21.86
CA SER A 295 -3.97 12.46 20.79
C SER A 295 -5.24 13.06 21.40
N HIS A 296 -5.58 14.28 20.96
CA HIS A 296 -6.93 14.81 21.08
C HIS A 296 -7.80 14.24 19.95
#